data_AF-A0AAV6YGP7-F1
#
_entry.id   AF-A0AAV6YGP7-F1
#
_cell.length_a   1.000
_cell.length_b   1.000
_cell.length_c   1.000
_cell.angle_alpha   90.00
_cell.angle_beta   90.00
_cell.angle_gamma   90.00
#
_symmetry.space_group_name_H-M   'P 1'
#
loop_
_entity.id
_entity.type
_entity.pdbx_description
1 polymer ?
#
loop_
_entity_poly.entity_id
_entity_poly.type
_entity_poly.pdbx_seq_one_letter_code
_entity_poly.pdbx_strand_id
1 'polypeptide(L)'
;MPLSTLSKIVSVRLKYPLLFQIESYNDKIVSHCGVLEFEAEEGSIYLPEWMMKNLKLQEGDLAIIRNTAMPNGRYIKLQPHTTSFIQVSDPRAVLEKTLRSFTCLTTGDTFMVTHNKKEFYIDVLEIRPPGDAICLIDTDCEVDFVTPLDYKEPEVERPKAKKEDDEKKIAKVTRGDEKGGDRV
;
A
#
# COMPACT_ATOMS: atom_id res chain seq x y z
N MET A 1 -6.18 25.60 -1.53
CA MET A 1 -5.22 26.69 -1.85
C MET A 1 -5.91 28.05 -1.66
N PRO A 2 -5.19 29.19 -1.61
CA PRO A 2 -5.83 30.51 -1.47
C PRO A 2 -6.48 31.01 -2.77
N LEU A 3 -7.56 31.80 -2.68
CA LEU A 3 -8.24 32.43 -3.84
C LEU A 3 -7.30 33.29 -4.70
N SER A 4 -6.30 33.94 -4.10
CA SER A 4 -5.30 34.71 -4.84
C SER A 4 -4.48 33.85 -5.82
N THR A 5 -4.35 32.54 -5.54
CA THR A 5 -3.71 31.58 -6.45
C THR A 5 -4.56 31.34 -7.69
N LEU A 6 -5.89 31.24 -7.56
CA LEU A 6 -6.80 31.08 -8.68
C LEU A 6 -6.66 32.24 -9.69
N SER A 7 -6.57 33.48 -9.18
CA SER A 7 -6.37 34.66 -10.03
C SER A 7 -5.08 34.58 -10.85
N LYS A 8 -3.99 34.05 -10.27
CA LYS A 8 -2.72 33.81 -10.96
C LYS A 8 -2.83 32.68 -11.99
N ILE A 9 -3.52 31.59 -11.64
CA ILE A 9 -3.74 30.45 -12.56
C ILE A 9 -4.49 30.92 -13.82
N VAL A 10 -5.53 31.74 -13.65
CA VAL A 10 -6.32 32.30 -14.75
C VAL A 10 -5.48 33.25 -15.61
N SER A 11 -4.69 34.13 -14.99
CA SER A 11 -3.86 35.08 -15.75
C SER A 11 -2.76 34.38 -16.57
N VAL A 12 -2.21 33.28 -16.05
CA VAL A 12 -1.19 32.45 -16.71
C VAL A 12 -1.81 31.48 -17.73
N ARG A 13 -3.15 31.40 -17.80
CA ARG A 13 -3.91 30.51 -18.71
C ARG A 13 -3.51 29.04 -18.59
N LEU A 14 -3.32 28.58 -17.36
CA LEU A 14 -3.05 27.16 -17.12
C LEU A 14 -4.22 26.32 -17.61
N LYS A 15 -3.89 25.25 -18.33
CA LYS A 15 -4.87 24.29 -18.84
C LYS A 15 -5.15 23.23 -17.79
N TYR A 16 -6.39 22.76 -17.75
CA TYR A 16 -6.73 21.58 -16.98
C TYR A 16 -6.03 20.33 -17.56
N PRO A 17 -5.66 19.35 -16.70
CA PRO A 17 -5.84 19.36 -15.26
C PRO A 17 -4.82 20.24 -14.50
N LEU A 18 -5.26 20.86 -13.40
CA LEU A 18 -4.40 21.69 -12.55
C LEU A 18 -3.58 20.80 -11.60
N LEU A 19 -2.40 20.39 -12.06
CA LEU A 19 -1.45 19.58 -11.30
C LEU A 19 -0.33 20.44 -10.72
N PHE A 20 0.09 20.09 -9.52
CA PHE A 20 1.12 20.79 -8.78
C PHE A 20 2.10 19.80 -8.16
N GLN A 21 3.37 20.18 -8.22
CA GLN A 21 4.44 19.58 -7.43
C GLN A 21 4.53 20.33 -6.10
N ILE A 22 4.58 19.59 -5.01
CA ILE A 22 4.83 20.10 -3.66
C ILE A 22 6.19 19.58 -3.21
N GLU A 23 7.07 20.48 -2.81
CA GLU A 23 8.39 20.19 -2.26
C GLU A 23 8.47 20.69 -0.81
N SER A 24 8.83 19.80 0.11
CA SER A 24 9.15 20.19 1.49
C SER A 24 10.39 21.08 1.52
N TYR A 25 10.33 22.22 2.21
CA TYR A 25 11.45 23.16 2.24
C TYR A 25 12.69 22.58 2.91
N ASN A 26 12.49 21.81 3.99
CA ASN A 26 13.55 21.27 4.84
C ASN A 26 14.15 19.99 4.27
N ASP A 27 13.31 18.99 3.96
CA ASP A 27 13.77 17.65 3.60
C ASP A 27 13.97 17.44 2.10
N LYS A 28 13.57 18.40 1.26
CA LYS A 28 13.61 18.30 -0.21
C LYS A 28 12.85 17.10 -0.78
N ILE A 29 11.91 16.57 0.00
CA ILE A 29 10.98 15.52 -0.43
C ILE A 29 9.95 16.15 -1.34
N VAL A 30 9.64 15.47 -2.43
CA VAL A 30 8.72 15.92 -3.46
C VAL A 30 7.54 14.96 -3.57
N SER A 31 6.34 15.51 -3.63
CA SER A 31 5.10 14.79 -3.95
C SER A 31 4.29 15.62 -4.95
N HIS A 32 3.30 14.99 -5.57
CA HIS A 32 2.45 15.61 -6.59
C HIS A 32 0.99 15.53 -6.17
N CYS A 33 0.26 16.62 -6.37
CA CYS A 33 -1.17 16.69 -6.09
C CYS A 33 -1.90 17.58 -7.07
N GLY A 34 -3.22 17.40 -7.17
CA GLY A 34 -4.10 18.37 -7.78
C GLY A 34 -4.64 19.36 -6.76
N VAL A 35 -5.37 20.35 -7.25
CA VAL A 35 -6.16 21.26 -6.42
C VAL A 35 -7.61 20.80 -6.37
N LEU A 36 -8.15 20.70 -5.15
CA LEU A 36 -9.58 20.47 -4.94
C LEU A 36 -10.33 21.80 -4.95
N GLU A 37 -9.99 22.68 -4.01
CA GLU A 37 -10.71 23.94 -3.77
C GLU A 37 -9.76 25.10 -3.43
N PHE A 38 -10.25 26.32 -3.66
CA PHE A 38 -9.53 27.56 -3.40
C PHE A 38 -10.11 28.31 -2.18
N GLU A 39 -10.11 27.69 -1.00
CA GLU A 39 -10.70 28.27 0.22
C GLU A 39 -9.68 28.56 1.34
N ALA A 40 -8.39 28.34 1.10
CA ALA A 40 -7.37 28.55 2.14
C ALA A 40 -7.09 30.04 2.40
N GLU A 41 -6.67 30.35 3.63
CA GLU A 41 -6.18 31.68 3.99
C GLU A 41 -4.94 32.05 3.17
N GLU A 42 -4.72 33.36 2.95
CA GLU A 42 -3.57 33.81 2.17
C GLU A 42 -2.24 33.39 2.82
N GLY A 43 -1.34 32.84 2.00
CA GLY A 43 -0.07 32.30 2.46
C GLY A 43 -0.13 30.85 2.97
N SER A 44 -1.32 30.25 3.05
CA SER A 44 -1.52 28.90 3.59
C SER A 44 -2.02 27.92 2.53
N ILE A 45 -1.67 26.64 2.70
CA ILE A 45 -2.28 25.53 1.97
C ILE A 45 -2.72 24.44 2.93
N TYR A 46 -3.81 23.78 2.59
CA TYR A 46 -4.29 22.62 3.33
C TYR A 46 -3.95 21.36 2.57
N LEU A 47 -3.35 20.40 3.28
CA LEU A 47 -2.96 19.10 2.77
C LEU A 47 -3.58 18.00 3.63
N PRO A 48 -3.93 16.84 3.05
CA PRO A 48 -4.30 15.67 3.83
C PRO A 48 -3.16 15.22 4.74
N GLU A 49 -3.50 14.68 5.90
CA GLU A 49 -2.50 14.23 6.90
C GLU A 49 -1.50 13.22 6.33
N TRP A 50 -1.96 12.27 5.50
CA TRP A 50 -1.08 11.29 4.86
C TRP A 50 -0.06 11.95 3.92
N MET A 51 -0.44 13.03 3.23
CA MET A 51 0.47 13.76 2.34
C MET A 51 1.49 14.58 3.14
N MET A 52 1.06 15.16 4.26
CA MET A 52 1.99 15.82 5.19
C MET A 52 3.01 14.82 5.75
N LYS A 53 2.59 13.60 6.10
CA LYS A 53 3.49 12.52 6.54
C LYS A 53 4.50 12.13 5.47
N ASN A 54 4.07 11.97 4.20
CA ASN A 54 4.99 11.67 3.09
C ASN A 54 6.04 12.76 2.92
N LEU A 55 5.63 14.03 2.97
CA LEU A 55 6.50 15.19 2.84
C LEU A 55 7.29 15.54 4.12
N LYS A 56 7.03 14.83 5.22
CA LYS A 56 7.54 15.12 6.57
C LYS A 56 7.25 16.55 7.04
N LEU A 57 6.09 17.07 6.69
CA LEU A 57 5.64 18.41 7.07
C LEU A 57 4.87 18.38 8.39
N GLN A 58 5.04 19.43 9.18
CA GLN A 58 4.22 19.77 10.33
C GLN A 58 3.39 21.03 10.04
N GLU A 59 2.39 21.30 10.87
CA GLU A 59 1.61 22.53 10.77
C GLU A 59 2.53 23.76 10.92
N GLY A 60 2.43 24.69 9.99
CA GLY A 60 3.27 25.89 9.94
C GLY A 60 4.58 25.74 9.15
N ASP A 61 4.91 24.52 8.69
CA ASP A 61 6.07 24.33 7.81
C ASP A 61 5.86 24.95 6.43
N LEU A 62 6.96 25.40 5.83
CA LEU A 62 6.96 25.94 4.48
C LEU A 62 7.05 24.81 3.44
N ALA A 63 6.17 24.87 2.45
CA ALA A 63 6.20 24.01 1.28
C ALA A 63 6.28 24.87 0.00
N ILE A 64 7.08 24.42 -0.96
CA ILE A 64 7.21 25.07 -2.26
C ILE A 64 6.24 24.39 -3.22
N ILE A 65 5.39 25.19 -3.87
CA ILE A 65 4.40 24.71 -4.82
C ILE A 65 4.80 25.16 -6.22
N ARG A 66 4.84 24.24 -7.18
CA ARG A 66 5.11 24.53 -8.58
C ARG A 66 4.04 23.90 -9.45
N ASN A 67 3.57 24.61 -10.47
CA ASN A 67 2.74 23.98 -11.49
C ASN A 67 3.59 23.02 -12.31
N THR A 68 3.03 21.85 -12.59
CA THR A 68 3.71 20.80 -13.36
C THR A 68 2.72 20.12 -14.29
N ALA A 69 3.24 19.48 -15.34
CA ALA A 69 2.47 18.65 -16.24
C ALA A 69 3.06 17.24 -16.21
N MET A 70 2.18 16.23 -16.20
CA MET A 70 2.57 14.84 -16.00
C MET A 70 1.87 13.97 -17.04
N PRO A 71 2.50 12.87 -17.47
CA PRO A 71 1.89 11.97 -18.43
C PRO A 71 0.71 11.21 -17.80
N ASN A 72 -0.24 10.83 -18.66
CA ASN A 72 -1.36 9.99 -18.27
C ASN A 72 -0.88 8.59 -17.83
N GLY A 73 -1.39 8.15 -16.68
CA GLY A 73 -1.13 6.84 -16.12
C GLY A 73 -1.71 5.72 -16.98
N ARG A 74 -0.95 4.64 -17.12
CA ARG A 74 -1.39 3.41 -17.81
C ARG A 74 -1.32 2.19 -16.90
N TYR A 75 -0.40 2.20 -15.95
CA TYR A 75 -0.22 1.10 -15.02
C TYR A 75 0.30 1.63 -13.69
N ILE A 76 -0.19 1.07 -12.59
CA ILE A 76 0.33 1.28 -11.25
C ILE A 76 0.47 -0.04 -10.51
N LYS A 77 1.56 -0.16 -9.76
CA LYS A 77 1.82 -1.27 -8.85
C LYS A 77 1.69 -0.79 -7.42
N LEU A 78 0.77 -1.40 -6.70
CA LEU A 78 0.37 -0.97 -5.37
C LEU A 78 0.67 -2.04 -4.32
N GLN A 79 1.14 -1.60 -3.16
CA GLN A 79 1.38 -2.47 -2.01
C GLN A 79 0.53 -2.04 -0.81
N PRO A 80 -0.51 -2.79 -0.46
CA PRO A 80 -1.26 -2.53 0.77
C PRO A 80 -0.37 -2.75 2.01
N HIS A 81 -0.53 -1.93 3.04
CA HIS A 81 0.19 -2.14 4.31
C HIS A 81 -0.38 -3.31 5.11
N THR A 82 -1.70 -3.54 5.01
CA THR A 82 -2.41 -4.53 5.80
C THR A 82 -3.19 -5.54 4.93
N THR A 83 -3.14 -6.80 5.32
CA THR A 83 -3.93 -7.91 4.76
C THR A 83 -5.43 -7.68 4.88
N SER A 84 -5.84 -6.89 5.88
CA SER A 84 -7.23 -6.48 6.08
C SER A 84 -7.82 -5.74 4.87
N PHE A 85 -7.01 -5.03 4.07
CA PHE A 85 -7.49 -4.39 2.84
C PHE A 85 -7.89 -5.42 1.77
N ILE A 86 -7.09 -6.47 1.60
CA ILE A 86 -7.36 -7.54 0.62
C ILE A 86 -8.57 -8.38 1.04
N GLN A 87 -8.82 -8.49 2.35
CA GLN A 87 -9.96 -9.22 2.91
C GLN A 87 -11.30 -8.46 2.83
N VAL A 88 -11.31 -7.21 2.36
CA VAL A 88 -12.56 -6.48 2.10
C VAL A 88 -13.35 -7.20 1.00
N SER A 89 -14.68 -7.14 1.05
CA SER A 89 -15.55 -7.82 0.08
C SER A 89 -15.27 -7.43 -1.38
N ASP A 90 -14.92 -6.17 -1.63
CA ASP A 90 -14.55 -5.67 -2.97
C ASP A 90 -13.44 -4.60 -2.88
N PRO A 91 -12.17 -5.02 -2.78
CA PRO A 91 -11.05 -4.10 -2.63
C PRO A 91 -10.81 -3.26 -3.89
N ARG A 92 -11.19 -3.77 -5.07
CA ARG A 92 -11.04 -3.07 -6.35
C ARG A 92 -12.01 -1.90 -6.44
N ALA A 93 -13.30 -2.11 -6.16
CA ALA A 93 -14.27 -1.01 -6.19
C ALA A 93 -13.96 0.08 -5.16
N VAL A 94 -13.47 -0.31 -3.98
CA VAL A 94 -13.03 0.65 -2.95
C VAL A 94 -11.85 1.48 -3.46
N LEU A 95 -10.85 0.84 -4.05
CA LEU A 95 -9.70 1.53 -4.62
C LEU A 95 -10.12 2.46 -5.77
N GLU A 96 -10.91 1.97 -6.73
CA GLU A 96 -11.39 2.78 -7.86
C GLU A 96 -12.14 4.02 -7.38
N LYS A 97 -13.00 3.87 -6.36
CA LYS A 97 -13.72 5.01 -5.78
C LYS A 97 -12.77 6.04 -5.20
N THR A 98 -11.71 5.61 -4.51
CA THR A 98 -10.72 6.53 -3.93
C THR A 98 -9.84 7.17 -5.00
N LEU A 99 -9.37 6.38 -5.98
CA LEU A 99 -8.52 6.89 -7.07
C LEU A 99 -9.25 7.90 -7.95
N ARG A 100 -10.58 7.81 -8.10
CA ARG A 100 -11.39 8.84 -8.80
C ARG A 100 -11.34 10.21 -8.14
N SER A 101 -11.09 10.27 -6.83
CA SER A 101 -10.91 11.53 -6.11
C SER A 101 -9.48 12.07 -6.21
N PHE A 102 -8.53 11.26 -6.71
CA PHE A 102 -7.16 11.67 -6.92
C PHE A 102 -6.92 12.08 -8.36
N THR A 103 -6.06 13.07 -8.52
CA THR A 103 -5.70 13.64 -9.83
C THR A 103 -4.37 13.09 -10.34
N CYS A 104 -3.50 12.67 -9.43
CA CYS A 104 -2.19 12.12 -9.73
C CYS A 104 -1.68 11.21 -8.59
N LEU A 105 -0.66 10.41 -8.91
CA LEU A 105 0.10 9.61 -7.96
C LEU A 105 1.60 9.77 -8.21
N THR A 106 2.38 9.84 -7.13
CA THR A 106 3.85 9.85 -7.16
C THR A 106 4.38 8.46 -6.85
N THR A 107 5.47 8.03 -7.50
CA THR A 107 6.18 6.81 -7.12
C THR A 107 6.80 6.97 -5.74
N GLY A 108 6.62 5.98 -4.87
CA GLY A 108 7.16 5.96 -3.51
C GLY A 108 6.28 6.66 -2.47
N ASP A 109 5.19 7.32 -2.87
CA ASP A 109 4.23 7.88 -1.93
C ASP A 109 3.31 6.80 -1.33
N THR A 110 2.90 7.01 -0.09
CA THR A 110 1.82 6.26 0.55
C THR A 110 0.54 7.09 0.54
N PHE A 111 -0.56 6.55 0.01
CA PHE A 111 -1.87 7.21 0.10
C PHE A 111 -2.81 6.44 1.01
N MET A 112 -3.80 7.15 1.55
CA MET A 112 -4.79 6.60 2.46
C MET A 112 -6.11 6.34 1.74
N VAL A 113 -6.70 5.17 2.00
CA VAL A 113 -8.01 4.73 1.53
C VAL A 113 -8.92 4.53 2.74
N THR A 114 -10.10 5.15 2.74
CA THR A 114 -11.07 4.98 3.82
C THR A 114 -12.23 4.08 3.36
N HIS A 115 -12.47 2.99 4.10
CA HIS A 115 -13.60 2.09 3.85
C HIS A 115 -14.22 1.62 5.17
N ASN A 116 -15.55 1.74 5.31
CA ASN A 116 -16.29 1.38 6.52
C ASN A 116 -15.71 1.97 7.82
N LYS A 117 -15.30 3.24 7.79
CA LYS A 117 -14.65 3.97 8.90
C LYS A 117 -13.29 3.39 9.32
N LYS A 118 -12.68 2.53 8.49
CA LYS A 118 -11.30 2.07 8.64
C LYS A 118 -10.42 2.74 7.62
N GLU A 119 -9.23 3.10 8.03
CA GLU A 119 -8.18 3.65 7.18
C GLU A 119 -7.21 2.54 6.77
N PHE A 120 -6.90 2.50 5.49
CA PHE A 120 -5.93 1.60 4.90
C PHE A 120 -4.87 2.42 4.19
N TYR A 121 -3.62 2.05 4.35
CA TYR A 121 -2.49 2.73 3.72
C TYR A 121 -1.94 1.84 2.61
N ILE A 122 -1.62 2.44 1.47
CA ILE A 122 -1.17 1.75 0.27
C ILE A 122 0.02 2.51 -0.32
N ASP A 123 1.12 1.80 -0.53
CA ASP A 123 2.32 2.34 -1.18
C ASP A 123 2.22 2.23 -2.70
N VAL A 124 2.68 3.27 -3.38
CA VAL A 124 2.87 3.28 -4.83
C VAL A 124 4.30 2.80 -5.13
N LEU A 125 4.44 1.57 -5.60
CA LEU A 125 5.76 0.98 -5.87
C LEU A 125 6.29 1.32 -7.25
N GLU A 126 5.42 1.30 -8.26
CA GLU A 126 5.79 1.52 -9.66
C GLU A 126 4.64 2.21 -10.39
N ILE A 127 4.98 3.11 -11.30
CA ILE A 127 4.04 3.77 -12.20
C ILE A 127 4.52 3.64 -13.64
N ARG A 128 3.58 3.63 -14.60
CA ARG A 128 3.89 3.71 -16.04
C ARG A 128 3.03 4.77 -16.73
N PRO A 129 3.62 5.59 -17.62
CA PRO A 129 5.03 5.61 -18.03
C PRO A 129 5.99 5.97 -16.88
N PRO A 130 7.26 5.51 -16.93
CA PRO A 130 8.19 5.73 -15.83
C PRO A 130 8.48 7.23 -15.66
N GLY A 131 8.59 7.64 -14.40
CA GLY A 131 8.82 9.02 -14.00
C GLY A 131 8.54 9.18 -12.51
N ASP A 132 8.56 10.43 -12.05
CA ASP A 132 8.30 10.73 -10.64
C ASP A 132 6.82 10.56 -10.30
N ALA A 133 5.94 10.91 -11.23
CA ALA A 133 4.50 10.87 -11.01
C ALA A 133 3.69 10.75 -12.32
N ILE A 134 2.43 10.31 -12.21
CA ILE A 134 1.46 10.17 -13.33
C ILE A 134 0.13 10.87 -13.01
N CYS A 135 -0.58 11.29 -14.05
CA CYS A 135 -1.95 11.80 -13.94
C CYS A 135 -2.97 10.66 -14.08
N LEU A 136 -4.01 10.66 -13.23
CA LEU A 136 -5.09 9.65 -13.22
C LEU A 136 -6.41 10.15 -13.81
N ILE A 137 -6.45 11.40 -14.29
CA ILE A 137 -7.69 12.02 -14.77
C ILE A 137 -8.00 11.51 -16.18
N ASP A 138 -9.23 11.01 -16.37
CA ASP A 138 -9.72 10.49 -17.65
C ASP A 138 -8.82 9.39 -18.25
N THR A 139 -8.20 8.57 -17.39
CA THR A 139 -7.33 7.47 -17.81
C THR A 139 -7.84 6.12 -17.30
N ASP A 140 -7.84 5.13 -18.19
CA ASP A 140 -7.94 3.71 -17.81
C ASP A 140 -6.55 3.22 -17.39
N CYS A 141 -6.29 3.22 -16.08
CA CYS A 141 -5.02 2.76 -15.52
C CYS A 141 -5.16 1.32 -15.03
N GLU A 142 -4.30 0.43 -15.51
CA GLU A 142 -4.19 -0.93 -14.98
C GLU A 142 -3.61 -0.90 -13.57
N VAL A 143 -4.13 -1.74 -12.67
CA VAL A 143 -3.71 -1.80 -11.27
C VAL A 143 -3.26 -3.23 -10.93
N ASP A 144 -2.02 -3.35 -10.48
CA ASP A 144 -1.47 -4.60 -9.94
C ASP A 144 -1.24 -4.47 -8.43
N PHE A 145 -1.57 -5.52 -7.67
CA PHE A 145 -1.38 -5.56 -6.23
C PHE A 145 -0.29 -6.57 -5.86
N VAL A 146 0.63 -6.15 -5.01
CA VAL A 146 1.59 -7.07 -4.39
C VAL A 146 1.14 -7.51 -2.99
N THR A 147 1.85 -8.51 -2.47
CA THR A 147 1.67 -9.01 -1.10
C THR A 147 1.76 -7.87 -0.08
N PRO A 148 0.80 -7.80 0.87
CA PRO A 148 0.83 -6.79 1.92
C PRO A 148 2.08 -6.86 2.80
N LEU A 149 2.47 -5.72 3.39
CA LEU A 149 3.63 -5.64 4.28
C LEU A 149 3.49 -6.49 5.55
N ASP A 150 2.27 -6.70 6.04
CA ASP A 150 1.97 -7.50 7.23
C ASP A 150 1.74 -8.99 6.95
N TYR A 151 1.84 -9.43 5.70
CA TYR A 151 1.58 -10.83 5.35
C TYR A 151 2.62 -11.75 6.01
N LYS A 152 2.14 -12.67 6.85
CA LYS A 152 2.93 -13.78 7.38
C LYS A 152 2.48 -15.06 6.68
N GLU A 153 3.43 -15.73 6.03
CA GLU A 153 3.18 -17.03 5.40
C GLU A 153 2.67 -18.01 6.47
N PRO A 154 1.52 -18.67 6.27
CA PRO A 154 1.02 -19.64 7.23
C PRO A 154 2.01 -20.81 7.30
N GLU A 155 2.54 -21.09 8.50
CA GLU A 155 3.38 -22.26 8.72
C GLU A 155 2.57 -23.50 8.32
N VAL A 156 2.96 -24.13 7.21
CA VAL A 156 2.38 -25.40 6.81
C VAL A 156 2.78 -26.42 7.86
N GLU A 157 1.87 -26.75 8.77
CA GLU A 157 2.03 -27.88 9.67
C GLU A 157 2.20 -29.13 8.80
N ARG A 158 3.44 -29.51 8.54
CA ARG A 158 3.72 -30.80 7.92
C ARG A 158 3.10 -31.85 8.84
N PRO A 159 2.22 -32.74 8.34
CA PRO A 159 1.69 -33.80 9.16
C PRO A 159 2.89 -34.55 9.75
N LYS A 160 3.02 -34.52 11.08
CA LYS A 160 4.05 -35.29 11.79
C LYS A 160 3.83 -36.75 11.41
N ALA A 161 4.71 -37.28 10.56
CA ALA A 161 4.69 -38.70 10.21
C ALA A 161 4.73 -39.49 11.52
N LYS A 162 3.64 -40.22 11.79
CA LYS A 162 3.60 -41.20 12.87
C LYS A 162 4.69 -42.21 12.55
N LYS A 163 5.78 -42.22 13.34
CA LYS A 163 6.71 -43.34 13.34
C LYS A 163 5.94 -44.51 13.96
N GLU A 164 5.59 -45.48 13.12
CA GLU A 164 5.12 -46.80 13.55
C GLU A 164 6.27 -47.51 14.27
N ASP A 165 6.20 -47.52 15.60
CA ASP A 165 6.98 -48.44 16.44
C ASP A 165 6.39 -49.85 16.30
N ASP A 166 6.77 -50.59 15.24
CA ASP A 166 6.36 -51.99 15.05
C ASP A 166 7.52 -53.00 15.11
N GLU A 167 8.61 -52.65 15.78
CA GLU A 167 9.81 -53.50 15.84
C GLU A 167 10.27 -53.75 17.28
N LYS A 168 9.45 -54.45 18.11
CA LYS A 168 9.91 -55.03 19.40
C LYS A 168 9.02 -56.11 20.05
N LYS A 169 8.36 -56.99 19.29
CA LYS A 169 7.61 -58.14 19.89
C LYS A 169 8.01 -59.56 19.47
N ILE A 170 9.07 -59.78 18.68
CA ILE A 170 9.42 -61.15 18.23
C ILE A 170 10.53 -61.84 19.07
N ALA A 171 11.24 -61.15 19.98
CA ALA A 171 12.40 -61.73 20.68
C ALA A 171 12.15 -62.18 22.15
N LYS A 172 10.92 -62.57 22.54
CA LYS A 172 10.65 -63.05 23.92
C LYS A 172 9.82 -64.33 24.03
N VAL A 173 9.83 -65.19 23.01
CA VAL A 173 9.27 -66.55 23.10
C VAL A 173 10.31 -67.57 22.63
N THR A 174 11.33 -67.82 23.45
CA THR A 174 12.12 -69.07 23.48
C THR A 174 13.12 -69.00 24.64
N ARG A 175 12.62 -69.21 25.87
CA ARG A 175 13.35 -69.88 26.96
C ARG A 175 12.40 -70.08 28.14
N GLY A 176 11.64 -71.15 28.06
CA GLY A 176 10.88 -71.75 29.14
C GLY A 176 10.62 -73.20 28.75
N ASP A 177 10.96 -74.12 29.65
CA ASP A 177 10.53 -75.52 29.69
C ASP A 177 11.40 -76.58 28.98
N GLU A 178 12.54 -76.91 29.60
CA GLU A 178 13.03 -78.30 29.64
C GLU A 178 12.67 -78.94 31.00
N LYS A 179 11.57 -79.68 30.93
CA LYS A 179 11.15 -80.89 31.65
C LYS A 179 11.88 -81.29 32.95
N GLY A 180 11.07 -81.47 33.98
CA GLY A 180 11.41 -82.30 35.12
C GLY A 180 11.37 -83.81 34.83
N GLY A 181 12.04 -84.54 35.72
CA GLY A 181 11.69 -85.90 36.12
C GLY A 181 12.35 -87.04 35.37
N ASP A 182 13.33 -87.71 35.99
CA ASP A 182 13.34 -89.17 35.99
C ASP A 182 13.94 -89.75 37.28
N ARG A 183 13.48 -90.97 37.58
CA ARG A 183 13.65 -91.85 38.75
C ARG A 183 15.14 -92.17 39.03
N VAL A 184 15.57 -92.53 40.24
CA VAL A 184 15.35 -93.78 41.02
C VAL A 184 15.81 -93.54 42.46
#